data_AF-A0A0W1AM97-F1
#
_entry.id   AF-A0A0W1AM97-F1
#
_cell.length_a   1.000
_cell.length_b   1.000
_cell.length_c   1.000
_cell.angle_alpha   90.00
_cell.angle_beta   90.00
_cell.angle_gamma   90.00
#
_symmetry.space_group_name_H-M   'P 1'
#
loop_
_entity.id
_entity.type
_entity.pdbx_description
1 polymer ?
#
loop_
_entity_poly.entity_id
_entity_poly.type
_entity_poly.pdbx_seq_one_letter_code
_entity_poly.pdbx_strand_id
1 'polypeptide(L)'
;MKSRIELQDRIALMLQKKTGHEWVVGDYGVSYDSRYKYQDDQDNLEFDHLFADINPKPRKVEVVPQMRGQPSTIRAEYTGTVELLGLLSRFETDPSLYDGGLNCNQVKADIQVRNQKIAEMLTEKMGIVWTSDEEGVKCVAIIDAENYTSGGQRFHDIMAKMGITADVSVLPTSRGMPEGKVTVHASFSSFDSLSELDAIINNSEIQERILNRQSGIEFHGLTNSQVLSPIRKVDEKMPCPVTQFKQQLTEIKPATVNESYQQQFFREHARLLALDRQAPFGSWRKTTITEDSKQQMSLSEIVEHAMESKNRSRQACINLGWMKKDGTIADTAPKEVLDCVSEIQSKKQSGNRRLC
;
A
#
# COMPACT_ATOMS: atom_id res chain seq x y z
N MET A 1 6.75 -2.51 -3.68
CA MET A 1 6.98 -3.98 -3.52
C MET A 1 8.46 -4.33 -3.62
N LYS A 2 9.20 -3.90 -4.66
CA LYS A 2 10.68 -4.09 -4.76
C LYS A 2 11.45 -3.61 -3.52
N SER A 3 11.13 -2.43 -2.99
CA SER A 3 11.78 -1.88 -1.78
C SER A 3 11.58 -2.71 -0.51
N ARG A 4 10.49 -3.47 -0.39
CA ARG A 4 10.22 -4.31 0.80
C ARG A 4 11.06 -5.58 0.77
N ILE A 5 11.14 -6.23 -0.40
CA ILE A 5 11.94 -7.45 -0.59
C ILE A 5 13.42 -7.12 -0.42
N GLU A 6 13.90 -6.03 -1.02
CA GLU A 6 15.29 -5.58 -0.85
C GLU A 6 15.64 -5.23 0.60
N LEU A 7 14.71 -4.59 1.34
CA LEU A 7 14.89 -4.29 2.76
C LEU A 7 14.96 -5.57 3.59
N GLN A 8 14.07 -6.51 3.30
CA GLN A 8 14.00 -7.81 3.95
C GLN A 8 15.27 -8.64 3.73
N ASP A 9 15.76 -8.74 2.50
CA ASP A 9 16.99 -9.46 2.15
C ASP A 9 18.21 -8.86 2.85
N ARG A 10 18.26 -7.52 2.95
CA ARG A 10 19.30 -6.81 3.70
C ARG A 10 19.24 -7.14 5.20
N ILE A 11 18.05 -7.21 5.79
CA ILE A 11 17.89 -7.58 7.21
C ILE A 11 18.32 -9.02 7.45
N ALA A 12 17.95 -9.95 6.56
CA ALA A 12 18.43 -11.32 6.63
C ALA A 12 19.96 -11.40 6.56
N LEU A 13 20.59 -10.68 5.62
CA LEU A 13 22.05 -10.64 5.49
C LEU A 13 22.72 -10.02 6.74
N MET A 14 22.14 -8.97 7.33
CA MET A 14 22.65 -8.37 8.55
C MET A 14 22.56 -9.33 9.75
N LEU A 15 21.41 -9.96 9.94
CA LEU A 15 21.22 -10.94 11.00
C LEU A 15 22.20 -12.10 10.80
N GLN A 16 22.43 -12.54 9.57
CA GLN A 16 23.41 -13.57 9.25
C GLN A 16 24.84 -13.18 9.63
N LYS A 17 25.26 -11.94 9.35
CA LYS A 17 26.59 -11.46 9.77
C LYS A 17 26.74 -11.43 11.29
N LYS A 18 25.71 -11.00 12.04
CA LYS A 18 25.80 -10.88 13.51
C LYS A 18 25.73 -12.22 14.21
N THR A 19 24.84 -13.09 13.78
CA THR A 19 24.59 -14.36 14.48
C THR A 19 25.39 -15.52 13.87
N GLY A 20 26.02 -15.36 12.71
CA GLY A 20 26.72 -16.43 11.99
C GLY A 20 25.78 -17.48 11.37
N HIS A 21 24.51 -17.13 11.18
CA HIS A 21 23.43 -18.07 10.87
C HIS A 21 22.65 -17.64 9.61
N GLU A 22 22.24 -18.56 8.74
CA GLU A 22 21.60 -18.24 7.46
C GLU A 22 20.11 -17.87 7.60
N TRP A 23 19.80 -16.57 7.63
CA TRP A 23 18.42 -16.11 7.75
C TRP A 23 17.68 -16.11 6.40
N VAL A 24 16.45 -16.60 6.40
CA VAL A 24 15.51 -16.65 5.27
C VAL A 24 14.36 -15.68 5.55
N VAL A 25 14.07 -14.82 4.59
CA VAL A 25 12.90 -13.93 4.65
C VAL A 25 11.66 -14.66 4.12
N GLY A 26 10.58 -14.64 4.90
CA GLY A 26 9.25 -15.00 4.43
C GLY A 26 8.30 -13.80 4.38
N ASP A 27 7.11 -14.01 3.82
CA ASP A 27 6.06 -12.97 3.69
C ASP A 27 5.70 -12.29 5.03
N TYR A 28 5.93 -12.99 6.14
CA TYR A 28 5.52 -12.60 7.50
C TYR A 28 6.69 -12.27 8.43
N GLY A 29 7.95 -12.22 7.96
CA GLY A 29 9.09 -11.89 8.82
C GLY A 29 10.41 -12.51 8.38
N VAL A 30 11.39 -12.54 9.27
CA VAL A 30 12.72 -13.11 9.03
C VAL A 30 12.90 -14.33 9.93
N SER A 31 13.16 -15.48 9.33
CA SER A 31 13.36 -16.77 10.02
C SER A 31 14.78 -17.27 9.84
N TYR A 32 15.29 -18.12 10.73
CA TYR A 32 16.59 -18.77 10.55
C TYR A 32 16.40 -20.29 10.52
N ASP A 33 17.02 -20.95 9.54
CA ASP A 33 17.05 -22.41 9.45
C ASP A 33 18.28 -22.96 10.19
N SER A 34 18.07 -23.45 11.41
CA SER A 34 19.14 -24.01 12.23
C SER A 34 19.44 -25.44 11.80
N ARG A 35 20.51 -25.67 11.02
CA ARG A 35 20.93 -27.03 10.59
C ARG A 35 21.44 -27.94 11.73
N TYR A 36 21.23 -27.56 12.99
CA TYR A 36 21.63 -28.36 14.13
C TYR A 36 20.60 -29.47 14.40
N LYS A 37 21.09 -30.71 14.50
CA LYS A 37 20.30 -31.83 15.00
C LYS A 37 20.26 -31.73 16.52
N TYR A 38 19.15 -31.22 17.06
CA TYR A 38 18.96 -31.20 18.51
C TYR A 38 18.33 -32.51 18.99
N GLN A 39 18.88 -33.04 20.08
CA GLN A 39 18.35 -34.17 20.83
C GLN A 39 17.88 -33.62 22.19
N ASP A 40 16.56 -33.63 22.38
CA ASP A 40 15.81 -33.38 23.63
C ASP A 40 15.31 -31.96 23.95
N ASP A 41 14.20 -31.92 24.70
CA ASP A 41 13.34 -30.76 25.01
C ASP A 41 13.96 -29.71 25.97
N GLN A 42 15.25 -29.81 26.31
CA GLN A 42 15.92 -28.89 27.24
C GLN A 42 16.43 -27.58 26.60
N ASP A 43 16.41 -27.48 25.26
CA ASP A 43 17.04 -26.36 24.53
C ASP A 43 16.18 -25.09 24.39
N ASN A 44 14.95 -25.08 24.91
CA ASN A 44 14.09 -23.89 24.87
C ASN A 44 14.63 -22.71 25.71
N LEU A 45 15.57 -22.95 26.63
CA LEU A 45 16.19 -21.92 27.48
C LEU A 45 17.36 -21.17 26.82
N GLU A 46 17.90 -21.63 25.68
CA GLU A 46 19.08 -21.01 25.05
C GLU A 46 18.76 -19.92 24.03
N PHE A 47 17.51 -19.81 23.56
CA PHE A 47 17.15 -18.84 22.50
C PHE A 47 17.14 -17.39 22.98
N ASP A 48 16.87 -17.14 24.26
CA ASP A 48 16.89 -15.78 24.82
C ASP A 48 18.27 -15.13 24.69
N HIS A 49 19.35 -15.92 24.70
CA HIS A 49 20.72 -15.44 24.49
C HIS A 49 21.01 -15.04 23.04
N LEU A 50 20.42 -15.74 22.06
CA LEU A 50 20.54 -15.41 20.63
C LEU A 50 19.95 -14.03 20.28
N PHE A 51 18.90 -13.63 20.99
CA PHE A 51 18.25 -12.33 20.81
C PHE A 51 18.55 -11.32 21.92
N ALA A 52 19.39 -11.66 22.90
CA ALA A 52 19.70 -10.80 24.04
C ALA A 52 20.24 -9.44 23.59
N ASP A 53 21.09 -9.46 22.56
CA ASP A 53 21.76 -8.28 22.01
C ASP A 53 21.05 -7.70 20.77
N ILE A 54 19.84 -8.16 20.46
CA ILE A 54 19.02 -7.71 19.33
C ILE A 54 17.90 -6.80 19.86
N ASN A 55 17.90 -5.54 19.42
CA ASN A 55 16.93 -4.53 19.87
C ASN A 55 16.39 -3.72 18.66
N PRO A 56 15.05 -3.67 18.42
CA PRO A 56 13.99 -4.32 19.21
C PRO A 56 14.11 -5.85 19.26
N LYS A 57 13.69 -6.43 20.39
CA LYS A 57 13.55 -7.88 20.52
C LYS A 57 12.42 -8.34 19.59
N PRO A 58 12.52 -9.53 18.99
CA PRO A 58 11.40 -10.10 18.25
C PRO A 58 10.17 -10.22 19.16
N ARG A 59 8.99 -9.92 18.63
CA ARG A 59 7.73 -9.98 19.37
C ARG A 59 7.36 -11.41 19.72
N LYS A 60 7.69 -12.35 18.83
CA LYS A 60 7.47 -13.78 19.01
C LYS A 60 8.68 -14.54 18.48
N VAL A 61 9.15 -15.51 19.25
CA VAL A 61 10.11 -16.52 18.79
C VAL A 61 9.42 -17.87 18.91
N GLU A 62 9.35 -18.60 17.81
CA GLU A 62 8.70 -19.91 17.76
C GLU A 62 9.66 -20.92 17.14
N VAL A 63 9.89 -22.03 17.84
CA VAL A 63 10.58 -23.19 17.29
C VAL A 63 9.53 -24.04 16.58
N VAL A 64 9.65 -24.17 15.27
CA VAL A 64 8.77 -25.00 14.45
C VAL A 64 9.42 -26.39 14.31
N PRO A 65 8.90 -27.42 15.00
CA PRO A 65 9.43 -28.76 14.88
C PRO A 65 9.17 -29.32 13.48
N GLN A 66 10.21 -29.90 12.86
CA GLN A 66 10.09 -30.60 11.59
C GLN A 66 9.96 -32.11 11.79
N MET A 67 9.63 -32.85 10.72
CA MET A 67 9.52 -34.31 10.76
C MET A 67 10.80 -34.97 11.28
N ARG A 68 10.67 -36.15 11.89
CA ARG A 68 11.77 -36.90 12.51
C ARG A 68 13.01 -36.96 11.59
N GLY A 69 14.10 -36.34 12.03
CA GLY A 69 15.38 -36.29 11.30
C GLY A 69 15.64 -35.02 10.50
N GLN A 70 14.72 -34.05 10.50
CA GLN A 70 14.94 -32.72 9.93
C GLN A 70 15.31 -31.70 11.03
N PRO A 71 16.15 -30.69 10.72
CA PRO A 71 16.44 -29.58 11.62
C PRO A 71 15.18 -28.79 11.98
N SER A 72 15.10 -28.31 13.22
CA SER A 72 14.04 -27.39 13.65
C SER A 72 14.26 -26.00 13.07
N THR A 73 13.18 -25.33 12.66
CA THR A 73 13.24 -23.96 12.15
C THR A 73 12.85 -22.99 13.26
N ILE A 74 13.63 -21.94 13.47
CA ILE A 74 13.29 -20.89 14.44
C ILE A 74 12.70 -19.71 13.67
N ARG A 75 11.46 -19.36 13.98
CA ARG A 75 10.76 -18.21 13.41
C ARG A 75 10.76 -17.07 14.41
N ALA A 76 11.38 -15.95 14.06
CA ALA A 76 11.31 -14.72 14.81
C ALA A 76 10.37 -13.74 14.09
N GLU A 77 9.35 -13.26 14.77
CA GLU A 77 8.37 -12.31 14.24
C GLU A 77 8.71 -10.89 14.71
N TYR A 78 8.95 -10.00 13.75
CA TYR A 78 9.06 -8.55 13.98
C TYR A 78 7.82 -7.90 13.38
N THR A 79 7.04 -7.21 14.20
CA THR A 79 5.74 -6.67 13.77
C THR A 79 5.87 -5.20 13.43
N GLY A 80 6.49 -4.93 12.27
CA GLY A 80 6.40 -3.63 11.63
C GLY A 80 7.69 -3.14 11.00
N THR A 81 7.54 -2.38 9.92
CA THR A 81 8.66 -1.74 9.20
C THR A 81 9.46 -0.79 10.10
N VAL A 82 8.83 -0.17 11.11
CA VAL A 82 9.51 0.73 12.06
C VAL A 82 10.47 -0.03 12.99
N GLU A 83 10.10 -1.23 13.45
CA GLU A 83 10.98 -2.09 14.25
C GLU A 83 12.17 -2.59 13.42
N LEU A 84 11.91 -2.94 12.16
CA LEU A 84 12.91 -3.36 11.17
C LEU A 84 13.84 -2.20 10.75
N LEU A 85 13.32 -0.99 10.60
CA LEU A 85 14.11 0.23 10.35
C LEU A 85 14.89 0.65 11.60
N GLY A 86 14.35 0.45 12.80
CA GLY A 86 15.05 0.65 14.06
C GLY A 86 16.23 -0.32 14.24
N LEU A 87 16.07 -1.58 13.81
CA LEU A 87 17.15 -2.54 13.68
C LEU A 87 18.23 -2.00 12.72
N LEU A 88 17.87 -1.63 11.50
CA LEU A 88 18.80 -1.10 10.50
C LEU A 88 19.58 0.14 10.99
N SER A 89 18.88 1.12 11.59
CA SER A 89 19.46 2.36 12.10
C SER A 89 20.53 2.15 13.18
N ARG A 90 20.43 1.09 13.99
CA ARG A 90 21.40 0.82 15.08
C ARG A 90 22.63 0.09 14.59
N PHE A 91 22.49 -0.81 13.63
CA PHE A 91 23.62 -1.50 13.02
C PHE A 91 24.52 -0.55 12.21
N GLU A 92 23.97 0.55 11.69
CA GLU A 92 24.74 1.60 11.00
C GLU A 92 25.70 2.37 11.92
N THR A 93 25.60 2.22 13.24
CA THR A 93 26.58 2.79 14.18
C THR A 93 27.85 1.95 14.32
N ASP A 94 27.92 0.76 13.71
CA ASP A 94 29.13 -0.07 13.59
C ASP A 94 29.64 -0.06 12.13
N PRO A 95 30.66 0.77 11.81
CA PRO A 95 31.18 0.92 10.45
C PRO A 95 31.80 -0.35 9.86
N SER A 96 32.14 -1.34 10.71
CA SER A 96 32.85 -2.55 10.28
C SER A 96 31.99 -3.57 9.53
N LEU A 97 30.65 -3.43 9.60
CA LEU A 97 29.71 -4.38 9.01
C LEU A 97 29.19 -3.97 7.61
N TYR A 98 29.63 -2.82 7.09
CA TYR A 98 29.04 -2.15 5.93
C TYR A 98 29.98 -2.00 4.72
N ASP A 99 29.53 -2.50 3.56
CA ASP A 99 30.11 -2.22 2.22
C ASP A 99 29.01 -1.85 1.20
N GLY A 100 27.83 -1.41 1.67
CA GLY A 100 26.62 -1.29 0.84
C GLY A 100 25.71 -0.12 1.22
N GLY A 101 26.20 1.10 0.99
CA GLY A 101 25.62 2.38 1.42
C GLY A 101 24.14 2.60 1.11
N LEU A 102 23.27 2.29 2.07
CA LEU A 102 21.99 2.98 2.19
C LEU A 102 22.23 4.18 3.11
N ASN A 103 21.94 5.38 2.60
CA ASN A 103 22.03 6.58 3.40
C ASN A 103 20.75 6.69 4.22
N CYS A 104 20.82 6.43 5.53
CA CYS A 104 19.67 6.56 6.45
C CYS A 104 18.98 7.91 6.35
N ASN A 105 19.75 8.99 6.13
CA ASN A 105 19.20 10.32 5.91
C ASN A 105 18.36 10.38 4.63
N GLN A 106 18.73 9.63 3.60
CA GLN A 106 17.93 9.51 2.38
C GLN A 106 16.61 8.78 2.64
N VAL A 107 16.64 7.67 3.38
CA VAL A 107 15.41 6.91 3.71
C VAL A 107 14.46 7.76 4.56
N LYS A 108 14.98 8.47 5.56
CA LYS A 108 14.20 9.43 6.36
C LYS A 108 13.62 10.55 5.51
N ALA A 109 14.43 11.13 4.62
CA ALA A 109 13.96 12.15 3.68
C ALA A 109 12.84 11.62 2.78
N ASP A 110 12.98 10.41 2.24
CA ASP A 110 11.98 9.78 1.37
C ASP A 110 10.66 9.51 2.14
N ILE A 111 10.75 9.03 3.39
CA ILE A 111 9.58 8.85 4.27
C ILE A 111 8.90 10.19 4.54
N GLN A 112 9.66 11.22 4.87
CA GLN A 112 9.10 12.54 5.16
C GLN A 112 8.45 13.17 3.93
N VAL A 113 9.06 13.08 2.75
CA VAL A 113 8.46 13.53 1.49
C VAL A 113 7.14 12.79 1.21
N ARG A 114 7.11 11.47 1.45
CA ARG A 114 5.87 10.68 1.30
C ARG A 114 4.79 11.11 2.28
N ASN A 115 5.11 11.25 3.57
CA ASN A 115 4.15 11.64 4.59
C ASN A 115 3.61 13.06 4.34
N GLN A 116 4.47 13.99 3.89
CA GLN A 116 4.09 15.34 3.50
C GLN A 116 3.08 15.34 2.37
N LYS A 117 3.30 14.55 1.32
CA LYS A 117 2.36 14.41 0.22
C LYS A 117 0.99 13.89 0.68
N ILE A 118 0.97 12.92 1.59
CA ILE A 118 -0.28 12.37 2.16
C ILE A 118 -0.99 13.44 3.00
N ALA A 119 -0.26 14.22 3.81
CA ALA A 119 -0.82 15.31 4.61
C ALA A 119 -1.45 16.40 3.74
N GLU A 120 -0.78 16.82 2.66
CA GLU A 120 -1.30 17.80 1.70
C GLU A 120 -2.60 17.30 1.04
N MET A 121 -2.60 16.04 0.60
CA MET A 121 -3.76 15.42 -0.04
C MET A 121 -4.94 15.28 0.92
N LEU A 122 -4.71 14.88 2.18
CA LEU A 122 -5.74 14.84 3.21
C LEU A 122 -6.27 16.25 3.53
N THR A 123 -5.39 17.25 3.56
CA THR A 123 -5.77 18.64 3.79
C THR A 123 -6.67 19.17 2.69
N GLU A 124 -6.30 18.94 1.43
CA GLU A 124 -7.10 19.32 0.27
C GLU A 124 -8.47 18.63 0.27
N LYS A 125 -8.51 17.33 0.56
CA LYS A 125 -9.76 16.55 0.51
C LYS A 125 -10.71 16.82 1.66
N MET A 126 -10.19 17.06 2.85
CA MET A 126 -11.00 17.18 4.06
C MET A 126 -11.25 18.62 4.49
N GLY A 127 -10.46 19.58 4.02
CA GLY A 127 -10.47 20.94 4.55
C GLY A 127 -10.01 21.04 6.01
N ILE A 128 -9.34 19.99 6.53
CA ILE A 128 -8.74 19.93 7.87
C ILE A 128 -7.24 20.00 7.69
N VAL A 129 -6.52 20.80 8.47
CA VAL A 129 -5.06 20.89 8.36
C VAL A 129 -4.43 19.60 8.90
N TRP A 130 -3.76 18.86 8.01
CA TRP A 130 -2.90 17.73 8.36
C TRP A 130 -1.43 18.16 8.29
N THR A 131 -0.64 17.63 9.20
CA THR A 131 0.81 17.82 9.29
C THR A 131 1.50 16.46 9.23
N SER A 132 2.78 16.43 8.89
CA SER A 132 3.55 15.18 8.85
C SER A 132 4.97 15.35 9.37
N ASP A 133 5.51 14.24 9.88
CA ASP A 133 6.89 14.08 10.31
C ASP A 133 7.41 12.69 9.92
N GLU A 134 8.58 12.29 10.45
CA GLU A 134 9.14 10.95 10.23
C GLU A 134 8.28 9.83 10.83
N GLU A 135 7.43 10.13 11.82
CA GLU A 135 6.60 9.15 12.52
C GLU A 135 5.26 8.92 11.81
N GLY A 136 4.80 9.86 10.98
CA GLY A 136 3.58 9.68 10.22
C GLY A 136 2.86 10.97 9.84
N VAL A 137 1.54 10.85 9.72
CA VAL A 137 0.64 11.94 9.34
C VAL A 137 -0.35 12.19 10.47
N LYS A 138 -0.45 13.43 10.94
CA LYS A 138 -1.18 13.82 12.16
C LYS A 138 -2.10 14.99 11.84
N CYS A 139 -3.28 15.06 12.45
CA CYS A 139 -4.10 16.28 12.45
C CYS A 139 -4.71 16.57 13.81
N VAL A 140 -5.08 17.84 13.98
CA VAL A 140 -5.90 18.32 15.09
C VAL A 140 -7.14 18.99 14.48
N ALA A 141 -8.31 18.43 14.74
CA ALA A 141 -9.57 18.91 14.22
C ALA A 141 -10.49 19.34 15.37
N ILE A 142 -11.23 20.43 15.20
CA ILE A 142 -12.29 20.82 16.13
C ILE A 142 -13.62 20.43 15.49
N ILE A 143 -14.40 19.60 16.17
CA ILE A 143 -15.62 19.01 15.65
C ILE A 143 -16.78 19.33 16.59
N ASP A 144 -17.95 19.62 16.00
CA ASP A 144 -19.20 19.72 16.73
C ASP A 144 -19.62 18.35 17.28
N ALA A 145 -19.67 18.20 18.60
CA ALA A 145 -20.00 16.96 19.28
C ALA A 145 -20.43 17.20 20.73
N GLU A 146 -21.40 16.43 21.20
CA GLU A 146 -21.93 16.54 22.58
C GLU A 146 -20.89 16.15 23.63
N ASN A 147 -20.06 15.16 23.30
CA ASN A 147 -19.02 14.63 24.18
C ASN A 147 -17.86 14.02 23.38
N TYR A 148 -16.77 13.69 24.08
CA TYR A 148 -15.54 13.19 23.48
C TYR A 148 -15.75 11.91 22.64
N THR A 149 -16.59 10.98 23.11
CA THR A 149 -16.91 9.73 22.41
C THR A 149 -17.62 10.02 21.08
N SER A 150 -18.64 10.89 21.11
CA SER A 150 -19.36 11.30 19.90
C SER A 150 -18.47 12.08 18.92
N GLY A 151 -17.51 12.85 19.41
CA GLY A 151 -16.53 13.56 18.58
C GLY A 151 -15.60 12.59 17.84
N GLY A 152 -15.10 11.58 18.54
CA GLY A 152 -14.29 10.52 17.93
C GLY A 152 -15.06 9.72 16.88
N GLN A 153 -16.28 9.28 17.20
CA GLN A 153 -17.13 8.55 16.26
C GLN A 153 -17.46 9.40 15.03
N ARG A 154 -17.82 10.68 15.21
CA ARG A 154 -18.11 11.59 14.11
C ARG A 154 -16.90 11.80 13.20
N PHE A 155 -15.70 11.86 13.76
CA PHE A 155 -14.47 11.91 12.96
C PHE A 155 -14.27 10.62 12.16
N HIS A 156 -14.44 9.44 12.78
CA HIS A 156 -14.39 8.16 12.06
C HIS A 156 -15.43 8.08 10.94
N ASP A 157 -16.66 8.55 11.16
CA ASP A 157 -17.70 8.58 10.13
C ASP A 157 -17.32 9.50 8.95
N ILE A 158 -16.68 10.64 9.22
CA ILE A 158 -16.16 11.53 8.18
C ILE A 158 -15.08 10.80 7.37
N MET A 159 -14.13 10.15 8.04
CA MET A 159 -13.06 9.38 7.38
C MET A 159 -13.63 8.24 6.53
N ALA A 160 -14.57 7.47 7.07
CA ALA A 160 -15.23 6.36 6.39
C ALA A 160 -16.03 6.84 5.17
N LYS A 161 -16.71 8.00 5.25
CA LYS A 161 -17.40 8.61 4.10
C LYS A 161 -16.45 9.00 2.97
N MET A 162 -15.19 9.30 3.30
CA MET A 162 -14.11 9.56 2.34
C MET A 162 -13.43 8.27 1.86
N GLY A 163 -13.92 7.10 2.27
CA GLY A 163 -13.33 5.80 1.93
C GLY A 163 -12.06 5.48 2.70
N ILE A 164 -11.69 6.27 3.71
CA ILE A 164 -10.51 6.04 4.54
C ILE A 164 -10.90 5.10 5.68
N THR A 165 -10.52 3.82 5.56
CA THR A 165 -10.78 2.77 6.57
C THR A 165 -9.56 2.45 7.43
N ALA A 166 -8.45 3.16 7.20
CA ALA A 166 -7.21 2.95 7.94
C ALA A 166 -7.43 3.16 9.44
N ASP A 167 -6.71 2.41 10.26
CA ASP A 167 -6.81 2.47 11.71
C ASP A 167 -6.28 3.84 12.19
N VAL A 168 -7.21 4.74 12.54
CA VAL A 168 -6.90 6.08 13.03
C VAL A 168 -6.96 6.04 14.55
N SER A 169 -5.83 6.32 15.20
CA SER A 169 -5.87 6.61 16.63
C SER A 169 -6.52 7.98 16.84
N VAL A 170 -7.74 7.99 17.37
CA VAL A 170 -8.49 9.19 17.69
C VAL A 170 -8.47 9.44 19.19
N LEU A 171 -7.81 10.52 19.62
CA LEU A 171 -7.80 10.97 21.01
C LEU A 171 -8.62 12.26 21.12
N PRO A 172 -9.89 12.18 21.56
CA PRO A 172 -10.72 13.35 21.75
C PRO A 172 -10.39 14.04 23.08
N THR A 173 -10.36 15.38 23.09
CA THR A 173 -10.20 16.21 24.28
C THR A 173 -11.26 17.30 24.32
N SER A 174 -11.88 17.52 25.48
CA SER A 174 -12.85 18.60 25.73
C SER A 174 -12.28 19.70 26.62
N ARG A 175 -11.03 19.55 27.09
CA ARG A 175 -10.45 20.45 28.08
C ARG A 175 -10.23 21.84 27.48
N GLY A 176 -10.97 22.81 27.98
CA GLY A 176 -10.90 24.21 27.52
C GLY A 176 -11.65 24.49 26.22
N MET A 177 -12.50 23.58 25.75
CA MET A 177 -13.32 23.78 24.57
C MET A 177 -14.70 24.34 24.95
N PRO A 178 -15.32 25.17 24.08
CA PRO A 178 -16.72 25.58 24.24
C PRO A 178 -17.66 24.37 24.30
N GLU A 179 -18.82 24.53 24.94
CA GLU A 179 -19.87 23.51 24.96
C GLU A 179 -20.26 23.11 23.53
N GLY A 180 -20.38 21.81 23.28
CA GLY A 180 -20.67 21.26 21.95
C GLY A 180 -19.47 21.16 21.00
N LYS A 181 -18.23 21.44 21.45
CA LYS A 181 -17.02 21.29 20.64
C LYS A 181 -16.04 20.29 21.27
N VAL A 182 -15.43 19.45 20.44
CA VAL A 182 -14.40 18.48 20.83
C VAL A 182 -13.19 18.63 19.91
N THR A 183 -12.00 18.62 20.50
CA THR A 183 -10.74 18.53 19.74
C THR A 183 -10.40 17.07 19.51
N VAL A 184 -10.25 16.67 18.26
CA VAL A 184 -9.84 15.33 17.86
C VAL A 184 -8.42 15.35 17.36
N HIS A 185 -7.56 14.55 17.99
CA HIS A 185 -6.23 14.25 17.49
C HIS A 185 -6.29 12.95 16.71
N ALA A 186 -5.87 12.97 15.45
CA ALA A 186 -5.79 11.78 14.61
C ALA A 186 -4.36 11.58 14.13
N SER A 187 -3.88 10.33 14.12
CA SER A 187 -2.55 10.00 13.61
C SER A 187 -2.53 8.69 12.83
N PHE A 188 -1.79 8.68 11.72
CA PHE A 188 -1.41 7.51 10.95
C PHE A 188 0.08 7.26 11.16
N SER A 189 0.44 6.24 11.92
CA SER A 189 1.83 5.92 12.29
C SER A 189 2.37 4.64 11.65
N SER A 190 1.52 3.80 11.04
CA SER A 190 1.96 2.56 10.38
C SER A 190 2.10 2.73 8.88
N PHE A 191 3.17 2.14 8.33
CA PHE A 191 3.44 2.14 6.89
C PHE A 191 2.32 1.45 6.10
N ASP A 192 1.67 0.45 6.72
CA ASP A 192 0.55 -0.30 6.16
C ASP A 192 -0.67 0.61 5.98
N SER A 193 -1.05 1.38 7.01
CA SER A 193 -2.11 2.38 6.94
C SER A 193 -1.82 3.45 5.88
N LEU A 194 -0.56 3.87 5.74
CA LEU A 194 -0.16 4.87 4.73
C LEU A 194 -0.16 4.31 3.30
N SER A 195 0.12 3.01 3.10
CA SER A 195 -0.01 2.38 1.77
C SER A 195 -1.47 2.15 1.39
N GLU A 196 -2.32 1.81 2.34
CA GLU A 196 -3.76 1.74 2.12
C GLU A 196 -4.34 3.12 1.80
N LEU A 197 -3.92 4.17 2.54
CA LEU A 197 -4.27 5.55 2.23
C LEU A 197 -3.85 5.96 0.82
N ASP A 198 -2.61 5.64 0.42
CA ASP A 198 -2.13 5.95 -0.93
C ASP A 198 -2.97 5.21 -1.99
N ALA A 199 -3.37 3.97 -1.75
CA ALA A 199 -4.22 3.19 -2.65
C ALA A 199 -5.66 3.71 -2.72
N ILE A 200 -6.25 4.05 -1.57
CA ILE A 200 -7.61 4.62 -1.45
C ILE A 200 -7.66 5.98 -2.11
N ILE A 201 -6.65 6.83 -1.86
CA ILE A 201 -6.65 8.20 -2.35
C ILE A 201 -6.41 8.23 -3.87
N ASN A 202 -5.57 7.35 -4.40
CA ASN A 202 -5.32 7.27 -5.84
C ASN A 202 -6.41 6.46 -6.61
N ASN A 203 -7.45 5.98 -5.94
CA ASN A 203 -8.57 5.30 -6.58
C ASN A 203 -9.55 6.31 -7.23
N SER A 204 -9.57 6.37 -8.55
CA SER A 204 -10.37 7.32 -9.34
C SER A 204 -11.88 7.26 -9.07
N GLU A 205 -12.42 6.08 -8.78
CA GLU A 205 -13.85 5.91 -8.50
C GLU A 205 -14.23 6.50 -7.13
N ILE A 206 -13.34 6.40 -6.15
CA ILE A 206 -13.49 7.06 -4.85
C ILE A 206 -13.38 8.58 -5.02
N GLN A 207 -12.44 9.05 -5.86
CA GLN A 207 -12.32 10.48 -6.15
C GLN A 207 -13.61 11.06 -6.75
N GLU A 208 -14.22 10.37 -7.72
CA GLU A 208 -15.47 10.83 -8.37
C GLU A 208 -16.67 10.83 -7.41
N ARG A 209 -16.77 9.84 -6.51
CA ARG A 209 -17.81 9.81 -5.47
C ARG A 209 -17.65 10.90 -4.42
N ILE A 210 -16.42 11.30 -4.10
CA ILE A 210 -16.12 12.37 -3.14
C ILE A 210 -16.43 13.74 -3.75
N LEU A 211 -15.99 13.99 -4.99
CA LEU A 211 -16.24 15.24 -5.72
C LEU A 211 -17.75 15.54 -5.84
N ASN A 212 -18.57 14.51 -6.06
CA ASN A 212 -20.03 14.65 -6.14
C ASN A 212 -20.75 14.86 -4.79
N ARG A 213 -20.05 14.76 -3.65
CA ARG A 213 -20.63 14.84 -2.28
C ARG A 213 -20.25 16.08 -1.48
N GLN A 214 -19.36 16.94 -1.97
CA GLN A 214 -18.90 18.14 -1.24
C GLN A 214 -19.95 19.25 -1.06
N SER A 215 -21.21 19.07 -1.49
CA SER A 215 -22.28 20.07 -1.38
C SER A 215 -22.98 20.17 -0.01
N GLY A 216 -22.53 19.44 1.03
CA GLY A 216 -23.27 19.36 2.30
C GLY A 216 -22.47 19.33 3.60
N ILE A 217 -21.17 19.66 3.58
CA ILE A 217 -20.36 19.72 4.81
C ILE A 217 -19.82 21.13 4.97
N GLU A 218 -20.44 21.92 5.83
CA GLU A 218 -19.90 23.21 6.26
C GLU A 218 -18.80 22.97 7.28
N PHE A 219 -17.55 23.22 6.89
CA PHE A 219 -16.42 23.29 7.80
C PHE A 219 -16.22 24.74 8.23
N HIS A 220 -16.40 25.02 9.52
CA HIS A 220 -15.91 26.25 10.11
C HIS A 220 -14.40 26.11 10.35
N GLY A 221 -13.62 26.27 9.28
CA GLY A 221 -12.18 26.42 9.37
C GLY A 221 -11.86 27.69 10.15
N LEU A 222 -11.21 27.55 11.31
CA LEU A 222 -10.56 28.66 11.99
C LEU A 222 -9.38 29.10 11.11
N THR A 223 -9.54 30.21 10.40
CA THR A 223 -8.41 30.88 9.76
C THR A 223 -7.49 31.43 10.86
N ASN A 224 -6.18 31.25 10.68
CA ASN A 224 -5.14 31.80 11.56
C ASN A 224 -5.11 33.34 11.47
N SER A 225 -6.10 34.01 12.04
CA SER A 225 -6.12 35.46 12.20
C SER A 225 -6.81 35.83 13.50
N GLN A 226 -6.18 35.53 14.64
CA GLN A 226 -6.53 36.18 15.91
C GLN A 226 -5.47 36.01 17.01
N VAL A 227 -4.21 36.37 16.73
CA VAL A 227 -3.27 36.84 17.77
C VAL A 227 -2.38 37.93 17.14
N LEU A 228 -2.46 39.16 17.68
CA LEU A 228 -1.72 40.42 17.40
C LEU A 228 -2.29 41.39 16.33
N SER A 229 -2.80 42.52 16.82
CA SER A 229 -3.23 43.75 16.13
C SER A 229 -2.06 44.73 15.85
N PRO A 230 -2.27 45.96 15.30
CA PRO A 230 -2.87 46.36 14.02
C PRO A 230 -1.90 47.26 13.17
N ILE A 231 -2.33 47.72 11.98
CA ILE A 231 -1.86 48.87 11.14
C ILE A 231 -1.37 48.47 9.71
N ARG A 232 -2.24 48.59 8.70
CA ARG A 232 -2.25 49.61 7.60
C ARG A 232 -3.20 49.16 6.48
N LYS A 233 -4.11 50.06 6.09
CA LYS A 233 -4.96 49.91 4.90
C LYS A 233 -4.12 50.11 3.65
N VAL A 234 -4.21 49.18 2.70
CA VAL A 234 -3.99 49.46 1.28
C VAL A 234 -5.08 48.71 0.50
N ASP A 235 -5.95 49.47 -0.14
CA ASP A 235 -6.84 49.03 -1.20
C ASP A 235 -5.99 48.65 -2.42
N GLU A 236 -6.16 47.45 -2.97
CA GLU A 236 -5.99 47.22 -4.41
C GLU A 236 -6.70 45.94 -4.84
N LYS A 237 -7.58 46.10 -5.84
CA LYS A 237 -8.34 45.02 -6.49
C LYS A 237 -7.39 44.15 -7.32
N MET A 238 -7.30 42.86 -7.00
CA MET A 238 -6.72 41.84 -7.88
C MET A 238 -7.77 40.76 -8.20
N PRO A 239 -7.86 40.28 -9.44
CA PRO A 239 -8.86 39.29 -9.83
C PRO A 239 -8.52 37.89 -9.30
N CYS A 240 -9.57 37.16 -8.95
CA CYS A 240 -9.53 35.83 -8.37
C CYS A 240 -8.90 34.79 -9.33
N PRO A 241 -7.93 33.96 -8.89
CA PRO A 241 -7.28 32.92 -9.71
C PRO A 241 -8.18 31.75 -10.16
N VAL A 242 -9.44 31.70 -9.73
CA VAL A 242 -10.33 30.54 -9.87
C VAL A 242 -10.89 30.37 -11.30
N THR A 243 -10.69 31.36 -12.17
CA THR A 243 -11.33 31.35 -13.51
C THR A 243 -10.44 30.76 -14.62
N GLN A 244 -9.14 30.56 -14.41
CA GLN A 244 -8.23 30.03 -15.45
C GLN A 244 -8.07 28.50 -15.45
N PHE A 245 -8.50 27.79 -14.41
CA PHE A 245 -8.26 26.34 -14.30
C PHE A 245 -9.35 25.45 -14.92
N LYS A 246 -10.55 25.97 -15.20
CA LYS A 246 -11.67 25.19 -15.74
C LYS A 246 -11.52 24.74 -17.20
N GLN A 247 -10.51 25.22 -17.93
CA GLN A 247 -10.24 24.79 -19.31
C GLN A 247 -9.23 23.63 -19.42
N GLN A 248 -8.66 23.13 -18.31
CA GLN A 248 -7.66 22.05 -18.32
C GLN A 248 -8.19 20.66 -17.93
N LEU A 249 -9.49 20.50 -17.63
CA LEU A 249 -10.06 19.28 -17.04
C LEU A 249 -10.86 18.40 -18.03
N THR A 250 -10.55 18.47 -19.32
CA THR A 250 -11.09 17.55 -20.36
C THR A 250 -10.05 16.60 -20.94
N GLU A 251 -8.99 16.30 -20.21
CA GLU A 251 -8.04 15.25 -20.59
C GLU A 251 -7.87 14.25 -19.44
N ILE A 252 -8.51 13.10 -19.58
CA ILE A 252 -8.15 11.89 -18.84
C ILE A 252 -6.68 11.63 -19.16
N LYS A 253 -5.80 11.89 -18.19
CA LYS A 253 -4.38 11.65 -18.34
C LYS A 253 -4.19 10.17 -18.70
N PRO A 254 -3.69 9.85 -19.91
CA PRO A 254 -3.55 8.48 -20.36
C PRO A 254 -2.54 7.75 -19.46
N ALA A 255 -2.61 6.42 -19.49
CA ALA A 255 -1.66 5.51 -18.87
C ALA A 255 -0.23 6.08 -18.89
N THR A 256 0.49 5.92 -17.78
CA THR A 256 1.94 6.12 -17.69
C THR A 256 2.60 5.58 -18.97
N VAL A 257 3.21 6.50 -19.73
CA VAL A 257 3.45 6.43 -21.20
C VAL A 257 4.30 5.24 -21.69
N ASN A 258 4.74 4.31 -20.84
CA ASN A 258 5.57 3.17 -21.25
C ASN A 258 5.29 1.86 -20.50
N GLU A 259 4.09 1.66 -19.94
CA GLU A 259 3.76 0.31 -19.44
C GLU A 259 3.44 -0.64 -20.59
N SER A 260 4.12 -1.79 -20.61
CA SER A 260 3.82 -2.83 -21.60
C SER A 260 2.38 -3.32 -21.43
N TYR A 261 1.74 -3.76 -22.52
CA TYR A 261 0.37 -4.28 -22.43
C TYR A 261 0.27 -5.44 -21.42
N GLN A 262 1.28 -6.31 -21.34
CA GLN A 262 1.34 -7.35 -20.31
C GLN A 262 1.23 -6.78 -18.89
N GLN A 263 1.95 -5.69 -18.58
CA GLN A 263 1.87 -5.04 -17.26
C GLN A 263 0.48 -4.47 -17.00
N GLN A 264 -0.13 -3.83 -18.01
CA GLN A 264 -1.49 -3.31 -17.90
C GLN A 264 -2.50 -4.44 -17.60
N PHE A 265 -2.38 -5.57 -18.30
CA PHE A 265 -3.16 -6.78 -18.03
C PHE A 265 -2.97 -7.29 -16.60
N PHE A 266 -1.73 -7.49 -16.16
CA PHE A 266 -1.49 -8.05 -14.83
C PHE A 266 -1.94 -7.12 -13.71
N ARG A 267 -1.82 -5.80 -13.88
CA ARG A 267 -2.35 -4.82 -12.94
C ARG A 267 -3.86 -4.97 -12.80
N GLU A 268 -4.58 -5.01 -13.92
CA GLU A 268 -6.04 -5.10 -13.91
C GLU A 268 -6.53 -6.48 -13.42
N HIS A 269 -5.85 -7.56 -13.81
CA HIS A 269 -6.12 -8.90 -13.33
C HIS A 269 -5.88 -9.02 -11.80
N ALA A 270 -4.82 -8.41 -11.28
CA ALA A 270 -4.54 -8.38 -9.84
C ALA A 270 -5.60 -7.59 -9.07
N ARG A 271 -6.06 -6.46 -9.63
CA ARG A 271 -7.17 -5.66 -9.07
C ARG A 271 -8.45 -6.50 -8.96
N LEU A 272 -8.82 -7.21 -10.02
CA LEU A 272 -9.99 -8.10 -10.02
C LEU A 272 -9.84 -9.27 -9.03
N LEU A 273 -8.64 -9.83 -8.89
CA LEU A 273 -8.36 -10.88 -7.90
C LEU A 273 -8.51 -10.36 -6.46
N ALA A 274 -8.06 -9.13 -6.18
CA ALA A 274 -8.22 -8.51 -4.88
C ALA A 274 -9.70 -8.29 -4.55
N LEU A 275 -10.50 -7.81 -5.51
CA LEU A 275 -11.95 -7.68 -5.36
C LEU A 275 -12.63 -9.03 -5.11
N ASP A 276 -12.25 -10.07 -5.87
CA ASP A 276 -12.75 -11.43 -5.66
C ASP A 276 -12.47 -11.95 -4.25
N ARG A 277 -11.29 -11.65 -3.70
CA ARG A 277 -10.86 -12.10 -2.36
C ARG A 277 -11.66 -11.45 -1.23
N GLN A 278 -12.22 -10.27 -1.44
CA GLN A 278 -13.05 -9.57 -0.46
C GLN A 278 -14.47 -10.16 -0.32
N ALA A 279 -14.92 -10.98 -1.27
CA ALA A 279 -16.22 -11.65 -1.19
C ALA A 279 -16.22 -12.74 -0.08
N PRO A 280 -17.37 -13.07 0.55
CA PRO A 280 -17.48 -14.02 1.66
C PRO A 280 -17.05 -15.48 1.37
N PHE A 281 -16.59 -15.79 0.16
CA PHE A 281 -15.94 -17.06 -0.22
C PHE A 281 -14.73 -16.83 -1.14
N GLY A 282 -14.19 -15.61 -1.14
CA GLY A 282 -13.13 -15.16 -2.03
C GLY A 282 -11.80 -15.85 -1.79
N SER A 283 -11.51 -16.19 -0.52
CA SER A 283 -10.28 -16.89 -0.13
C SER A 283 -10.12 -18.28 -0.75
N TRP A 284 -11.21 -18.90 -1.26
CA TRP A 284 -11.16 -20.22 -1.90
C TRP A 284 -10.99 -20.14 -3.42
N ARG A 285 -11.04 -18.94 -4.01
CA ARG A 285 -10.83 -18.75 -5.45
C ARG A 285 -9.33 -18.83 -5.76
N LYS A 286 -8.90 -19.98 -6.27
CA LYS A 286 -7.56 -20.14 -6.86
C LYS A 286 -7.52 -19.46 -8.22
N THR A 287 -6.36 -18.91 -8.57
CA THR A 287 -6.07 -18.40 -9.92
C THR A 287 -5.12 -19.38 -10.59
N THR A 288 -5.41 -19.74 -11.84
CA THR A 288 -4.49 -20.55 -12.66
C THR A 288 -3.22 -19.76 -13.01
N ILE A 289 -3.35 -18.43 -13.09
CA ILE A 289 -2.22 -17.51 -13.23
C ILE A 289 -1.58 -17.33 -11.84
N THR A 290 -0.59 -18.16 -11.52
CA THR A 290 0.31 -18.04 -10.36
C THR A 290 1.26 -16.86 -10.52
N GLU A 291 1.88 -16.38 -9.44
CA GLU A 291 2.87 -15.29 -9.52
C GLU A 291 4.05 -15.63 -10.42
N ASP A 292 4.49 -16.88 -10.40
CA ASP A 292 5.55 -17.38 -11.29
C ASP A 292 5.12 -17.29 -12.75
N SER A 293 3.86 -17.64 -13.06
CA SER A 293 3.34 -17.55 -14.43
C SER A 293 3.11 -16.10 -14.90
N LYS A 294 2.91 -15.14 -13.98
CA LYS A 294 2.76 -13.72 -14.35
C LYS A 294 3.99 -13.16 -15.06
N GLN A 295 5.18 -13.66 -14.75
CA GLN A 295 6.41 -13.16 -15.37
C GLN A 295 6.69 -13.82 -16.73
N GLN A 296 6.05 -14.96 -17.01
CA GLN A 296 6.37 -15.79 -18.16
C GLN A 296 5.30 -15.77 -19.26
N MET A 297 4.05 -15.43 -18.94
CA MET A 297 2.99 -15.39 -19.95
C MET A 297 3.21 -14.28 -20.98
N SER A 298 3.36 -14.71 -22.22
CA SER A 298 3.38 -13.85 -23.40
C SER A 298 2.01 -13.18 -23.63
N LEU A 299 2.00 -12.09 -24.40
CA LEU A 299 0.76 -11.40 -24.73
C LEU A 299 -0.23 -12.30 -25.50
N SER A 300 0.28 -13.19 -26.36
CA SER A 300 -0.55 -14.15 -27.10
C SER A 300 -1.19 -15.18 -26.18
N GLU A 301 -0.46 -15.71 -25.19
CA GLU A 301 -1.04 -16.62 -24.17
C GLU A 301 -2.08 -15.92 -23.29
N ILE A 302 -1.87 -14.64 -22.95
CA ILE A 302 -2.85 -13.83 -22.21
C ILE A 302 -4.15 -13.70 -23.02
N VAL A 303 -4.04 -13.34 -24.29
CA VAL A 303 -5.19 -13.16 -25.19
C VAL A 303 -5.90 -14.50 -25.43
N GLU A 304 -5.14 -15.57 -25.66
CA GLU A 304 -5.69 -16.92 -25.85
C GLU A 304 -6.47 -17.37 -24.60
N HIS A 305 -5.87 -17.25 -23.41
CA HIS A 305 -6.55 -17.56 -22.16
C HIS A 305 -7.79 -16.68 -21.93
N ALA A 306 -7.76 -15.40 -22.28
CA ALA A 306 -8.93 -14.51 -22.17
C ALA A 306 -10.07 -14.89 -23.13
N MET A 307 -9.75 -15.46 -24.30
CA MET A 307 -10.73 -16.01 -25.23
C MET A 307 -11.38 -17.29 -24.68
N GLU A 308 -10.69 -18.06 -23.84
CA GLU A 308 -11.18 -19.31 -23.25
C GLU A 308 -12.18 -19.09 -22.09
N SER A 309 -13.47 -19.00 -22.45
CA SER A 309 -14.62 -18.95 -21.52
C SER A 309 -14.60 -17.81 -20.49
N LYS A 310 -15.64 -17.71 -19.64
CA LYS A 310 -15.91 -16.58 -18.73
C LYS A 310 -14.98 -16.56 -17.51
N ASN A 311 -13.70 -16.27 -17.73
CA ASN A 311 -12.68 -16.21 -16.68
C ASN A 311 -12.27 -14.76 -16.33
N ARG A 312 -11.44 -14.61 -15.29
CA ARG A 312 -10.94 -13.30 -14.82
C ARG A 312 -10.09 -12.58 -15.87
N SER A 313 -9.32 -13.31 -16.67
CA SER A 313 -8.52 -12.74 -17.76
C SER A 313 -9.41 -12.07 -18.80
N ARG A 314 -10.54 -12.69 -19.16
CA ARG A 314 -11.56 -12.06 -20.02
C ARG A 314 -12.06 -10.75 -19.42
N GLN A 315 -12.40 -10.75 -18.13
CA GLN A 315 -12.87 -9.53 -17.47
C GLN A 315 -11.81 -8.43 -17.43
N ALA A 316 -10.54 -8.77 -17.21
CA ALA A 316 -9.43 -7.82 -17.29
C ALA A 316 -9.31 -7.21 -18.70
N CYS A 317 -9.35 -8.05 -19.74
CA CYS A 317 -9.32 -7.57 -21.14
C CYS A 317 -10.54 -6.71 -21.51
N ILE A 318 -11.72 -7.00 -20.93
CA ILE A 318 -12.92 -6.15 -21.10
C ILE A 318 -12.71 -4.77 -20.44
N ASN A 319 -12.21 -4.74 -19.21
CA ASN A 319 -11.98 -3.49 -18.48
C ASN A 319 -10.91 -2.61 -19.15
N LEU A 320 -9.92 -3.23 -19.79
CA LEU A 320 -8.89 -2.55 -20.58
C LEU A 320 -9.37 -2.11 -21.98
N GLY A 321 -10.61 -2.45 -22.37
CA GLY A 321 -11.14 -2.12 -23.69
C GLY A 321 -10.54 -2.95 -24.84
N TRP A 322 -9.94 -4.10 -24.53
CA TRP A 322 -9.35 -5.01 -25.51
C TRP A 322 -10.35 -6.05 -26.02
N MET A 323 -11.37 -6.38 -25.22
CA MET A 323 -12.41 -7.36 -25.56
C MET A 323 -13.81 -6.84 -25.28
N LYS A 324 -14.77 -7.32 -26.06
CA LYS A 324 -16.22 -7.15 -25.84
C LYS A 324 -16.72 -8.19 -24.84
N LYS A 325 -17.92 -7.98 -24.29
CA LYS A 325 -18.53 -8.85 -23.26
C LYS A 325 -18.79 -10.30 -23.73
N ASP A 326 -18.99 -10.48 -25.04
CA ASP A 326 -19.15 -11.79 -25.68
C ASP A 326 -17.82 -12.57 -25.80
N GLY A 327 -16.68 -11.89 -25.61
CA GLY A 327 -15.35 -12.46 -25.76
C GLY A 327 -14.77 -12.30 -27.17
N THR A 328 -15.38 -11.49 -28.04
CA THR A 328 -14.70 -11.05 -29.28
C THR A 328 -13.77 -9.88 -28.97
N ILE A 329 -12.77 -9.67 -29.82
CA ILE A 329 -11.82 -8.56 -29.66
C ILE A 329 -12.51 -7.23 -30.00
N ALA A 330 -12.18 -6.18 -29.26
CA ALA A 330 -12.74 -4.85 -29.49
C ALA A 330 -12.01 -4.15 -30.66
N ASP A 331 -12.73 -3.35 -31.43
CA ASP A 331 -12.16 -2.57 -32.54
C ASP A 331 -11.18 -1.48 -32.04
N THR A 332 -11.25 -1.17 -30.75
CA THR A 332 -10.37 -0.24 -30.02
C THR A 332 -9.15 -0.90 -29.40
N ALA A 333 -8.96 -2.22 -29.56
CA ALA A 333 -7.83 -2.92 -28.97
C ALA A 333 -6.50 -2.45 -29.60
N PRO A 334 -5.40 -2.43 -28.82
CA PRO A 334 -4.08 -2.11 -29.36
C PRO A 334 -3.67 -3.03 -30.51
N LYS A 335 -2.88 -2.52 -31.44
CA LYS A 335 -2.45 -3.27 -32.64
C LYS A 335 -1.76 -4.58 -32.27
N GLU A 336 -0.90 -4.56 -31.25
CA GLU A 336 -0.16 -5.72 -30.77
C GLU A 336 -1.10 -6.82 -30.24
N VAL A 337 -2.23 -6.43 -29.64
CA VAL A 337 -3.28 -7.35 -29.19
C VAL A 337 -4.04 -7.93 -30.38
N LEU A 338 -4.34 -7.12 -31.40
CA LEU A 338 -4.97 -7.57 -32.64
C LEU A 338 -4.08 -8.57 -33.41
N ASP A 339 -2.77 -8.31 -33.45
CA ASP A 339 -1.79 -9.18 -34.11
C ASP A 339 -1.74 -10.57 -33.42
N CYS A 340 -1.79 -10.62 -32.08
CA CYS A 340 -1.87 -11.87 -31.33
C CYS A 340 -3.06 -12.74 -31.74
N VAL A 341 -4.22 -12.12 -32.02
CA VAL A 341 -5.45 -12.84 -32.39
C VAL A 341 -5.31 -13.49 -33.76
N SER A 342 -4.68 -12.79 -34.70
CA SER A 342 -4.38 -13.30 -36.03
C SER A 342 -3.44 -14.51 -35.96
N GLU A 343 -2.44 -14.44 -35.07
CA GLU A 343 -1.53 -15.56 -34.80
C GLU A 343 -2.27 -16.77 -34.20
N ILE A 344 -3.13 -16.56 -33.19
CA ILE A 344 -3.92 -17.62 -32.54
C ILE A 344 -4.86 -18.29 -33.56
N GLN A 345 -5.53 -17.51 -34.41
CA GLN A 345 -6.42 -18.06 -35.44
C GLN A 345 -5.65 -18.90 -36.47
N SER A 346 -4.46 -18.44 -36.88
CA SER A 346 -3.59 -19.19 -37.80
C SER A 346 -3.07 -20.50 -37.18
N LYS A 347 -2.73 -20.50 -35.88
CA LYS A 347 -2.38 -21.70 -35.13
C LYS A 347 -3.54 -22.71 -35.07
N LYS A 348 -4.77 -22.24 -34.82
CA LYS A 348 -5.97 -23.10 -34.79
C LYS A 348 -6.28 -23.74 -36.16
N GLN A 349 -6.09 -23.00 -37.25
CA GLN A 349 -6.27 -23.53 -38.62
C GLN A 349 -5.21 -24.56 -39.01
N SER A 350 -3.95 -24.35 -38.60
CA SER A 350 -2.84 -25.27 -38.90
C SER A 350 -2.85 -26.54 -38.04
N GLY A 351 -3.26 -26.44 -36.77
CA GLY A 351 -3.35 -27.58 -35.85
C GLY A 351 -4.36 -28.65 -36.29
N ASN A 352 -5.45 -28.25 -36.96
CA ASN A 352 -6.48 -29.18 -37.43
C ASN A 352 -6.06 -30.07 -38.62
N ARG A 353 -4.89 -29.84 -39.23
CA ARG A 353 -4.41 -30.66 -40.37
C ARG A 353 -3.60 -31.89 -39.99
N ARG A 354 -3.31 -32.13 -38.69
CA ARG A 354 -2.44 -33.23 -38.24
C ARG A 354 -3.17 -34.48 -37.75
N LEU A 355 -4.49 -34.58 -37.92
CA LEU A 355 -5.30 -35.70 -37.42
C LEU A 355 -6.18 -36.39 -38.47
N CYS A 356 -5.91 -36.19 -39.76
CA CYS A 356 -6.58 -36.92 -40.84
C CYS A 356 -5.67 -38.00 -41.44
#